data_AF-A0A1G4M733-F1
#
_entry.id   AF-A0A1G4M733-F1
#
_cell.length_a   1.000
_cell.length_b   1.000
_cell.length_c   1.000
_cell.angle_alpha   90.00
_cell.angle_beta   90.00
_cell.angle_gamma   90.00
#
_symmetry.space_group_name_H-M   'P 1'
#
loop_
_entity.id
_entity.type
_entity.pdbx_description
1 polymer ?
#
loop_
_entity_poly.entity_id
_entity_poly.type
_entity_poly.pdbx_seq_one_letter_code
_entity_poly.pdbx_strand_id
1 'polypeptide(L)'
;MVLCLSENEKESLETWLDEHASGLKSPDVSLFKEYVIELLTSASDDHWFTDPNSFRKALVEHLAGLVENVHEFTNQLYDALKCKTYLTQQQTPFVLVMNVPLSKLHREEIRSNFEPFGAIQSCKVDLERRTLLIEYNNPSCAIRCTKTATTFFGNRFVKVELLEKPSQFEGTVLQLYGDSDSDQASLAGSSGSGVPGAQPSEVSVTPNVNPNILDPAGSLEIKSKFSKRVEEVQTLQQSLFEERQRKNKRYQEQLNDLLNSKERLLHVHQAMLEELATKIEQLSPEDDTLHAYAKEFADIVDSMSRLDIMPAEMVKQKIEKFALDNPSSSLMVRNARLQKMRSKRNRKASALKRRTKRKK
;
A
#
# COMPACT_ATOMS: atom_id res chain seq x y z
N MET A 1 17.63 -12.28 -13.19
CA MET A 1 16.76 -11.60 -12.23
C MET A 1 16.25 -10.35 -12.91
N VAL A 2 14.96 -10.21 -13.22
CA VAL A 2 14.46 -9.00 -13.90
C VAL A 2 14.27 -7.92 -12.83
N LEU A 3 14.95 -6.79 -12.97
CA LEU A 3 14.92 -5.67 -12.02
C LEU A 3 13.95 -4.59 -12.52
N CYS A 4 12.65 -4.90 -12.50
CA CYS A 4 11.63 -3.87 -12.67
C CYS A 4 11.41 -3.18 -11.31
N LEU A 5 12.11 -2.07 -11.07
CA LEU A 5 11.92 -1.24 -9.87
C LEU A 5 10.62 -0.43 -10.00
N SER A 6 9.68 -0.65 -9.07
CA SER A 6 8.50 0.22 -8.94
C SER A 6 8.89 1.60 -8.39
N GLU A 7 8.05 2.63 -8.60
CA GLU A 7 8.32 4.00 -8.09
C GLU A 7 8.63 4.04 -6.59
N ASN A 8 7.90 3.28 -5.77
CA ASN A 8 8.18 3.18 -4.33
C ASN A 8 9.53 2.51 -4.03
N GLU A 9 9.93 1.52 -4.86
CA GLU A 9 11.23 0.87 -4.72
C GLU A 9 12.37 1.81 -5.13
N LYS A 10 12.14 2.71 -6.10
CA LYS A 10 13.09 3.77 -6.47
C LYS A 10 13.30 4.75 -5.32
N GLU A 11 12.23 5.28 -4.74
CA GLU A 11 12.30 6.22 -3.59
C GLU A 11 13.02 5.60 -2.37
N SER A 12 12.75 4.32 -2.09
CA SER A 12 13.45 3.58 -1.03
C SER A 12 14.93 3.38 -1.36
N LEU A 13 15.25 3.12 -2.63
CA LEU A 13 16.63 2.98 -3.08
C LEU A 13 17.38 4.31 -3.04
N GLU A 14 16.74 5.45 -3.36
CA GLU A 14 17.32 6.79 -3.19
C GLU A 14 17.75 7.03 -1.75
N THR A 15 16.88 6.67 -0.79
CA THR A 15 17.16 6.80 0.64
C THR A 15 18.33 5.91 1.05
N TRP A 16 18.38 4.67 0.54
CA TRP A 16 19.51 3.77 0.77
C TRP A 16 20.81 4.33 0.19
N LEU A 17 20.75 4.93 -1.02
CA LEU A 17 21.88 5.57 -1.68
C LEU A 17 22.37 6.78 -0.89
N ASP A 18 21.50 7.61 -0.31
CA ASP A 18 21.89 8.74 0.53
C ASP A 18 22.76 8.32 1.72
N GLU A 19 22.44 7.18 2.35
CA GLU A 19 23.22 6.65 3.47
C GLU A 19 24.57 6.04 3.04
N HIS A 20 24.58 5.34 1.90
CA HIS A 20 25.74 4.56 1.44
C HIS A 20 26.66 5.32 0.48
N ALA A 21 26.27 6.52 0.05
CA ALA A 21 27.06 7.38 -0.84
C ALA A 21 27.98 8.37 -0.09
N SER A 22 28.28 8.11 1.20
CA SER A 22 29.09 8.98 2.06
C SER A 22 30.58 9.13 1.67
N GLY A 23 31.00 8.57 0.52
CA GLY A 23 32.34 8.69 -0.07
C GLY A 23 32.32 9.13 -1.54
N LEU A 24 31.30 9.89 -1.95
CA LEU A 24 31.23 10.47 -3.30
C LEU A 24 32.31 11.54 -3.49
N LYS A 25 32.99 11.48 -4.65
CA LYS A 25 33.91 12.54 -5.08
C LYS A 25 33.18 13.73 -5.71
N SER A 26 31.96 13.50 -6.21
CA SER A 26 31.15 14.56 -6.81
C SER A 26 30.45 15.40 -5.74
N PRO A 27 30.31 16.72 -5.94
CA PRO A 27 29.60 17.60 -5.02
C PRO A 27 28.07 17.40 -5.05
N ASP A 28 27.54 16.67 -6.03
CA ASP A 28 26.10 16.50 -6.22
C ASP A 28 25.68 15.04 -6.01
N VAL A 29 25.15 14.77 -4.82
CA VAL A 29 24.58 13.46 -4.43
C VAL A 29 23.28 13.18 -5.16
N SER A 30 22.50 14.22 -5.47
CA SER A 30 21.20 14.07 -6.14
C SER A 30 21.37 13.56 -7.56
N LEU A 31 22.26 14.17 -8.35
CA LEU A 31 22.58 13.72 -9.71
C LEU A 31 23.15 12.30 -9.72
N PHE A 32 23.95 11.93 -8.72
CA PHE A 32 24.47 10.58 -8.59
C PHE A 32 23.35 9.55 -8.38
N LYS A 33 22.36 9.85 -7.53
CA LYS A 33 21.21 8.97 -7.30
C LYS A 33 20.38 8.76 -8.56
N GLU A 34 20.04 9.86 -9.24
CA GLU A 34 19.31 9.81 -10.51
C GLU A 34 20.06 8.97 -11.54
N TYR A 35 21.38 9.17 -11.65
CA TYR A 35 22.22 8.38 -12.55
C TYR A 35 22.22 6.88 -12.23
N VAL A 36 22.37 6.50 -10.94
CA VAL A 36 22.36 5.10 -10.53
C VAL A 36 20.99 4.46 -10.81
N ILE A 37 19.89 5.17 -10.55
CA ILE A 37 18.53 4.66 -10.78
C ILE A 37 18.25 4.51 -12.27
N GLU A 38 18.64 5.49 -13.09
CA GLU A 38 18.50 5.40 -14.53
C GLU A 38 19.33 4.24 -15.08
N LEU A 39 20.59 4.11 -14.64
CA LEU A 39 21.47 3.00 -15.01
C LEU A 39 20.85 1.64 -14.68
N LEU A 40 20.26 1.48 -13.49
CA LEU A 40 19.58 0.25 -13.09
C LEU A 40 18.29 -0.01 -13.89
N THR A 41 17.59 1.06 -14.29
CA THR A 41 16.37 0.98 -15.08
C THR A 41 16.68 0.57 -16.52
N SER A 42 17.67 1.20 -17.15
CA SER A 42 18.15 0.84 -18.49
C SER A 42 18.76 -0.57 -18.53
N ALA A 43 19.46 -0.97 -17.47
CA ALA A 43 20.03 -2.32 -17.35
C ALA A 43 18.97 -3.42 -17.30
N SER A 44 17.70 -3.11 -17.01
CA SER A 44 16.62 -4.09 -17.01
C SER A 44 16.29 -4.63 -18.41
N ASP A 45 16.62 -3.86 -19.45
CA ASP A 45 16.38 -4.26 -20.85
C ASP A 45 17.54 -5.10 -21.40
N ASP A 46 18.74 -4.94 -20.85
CA ASP A 46 19.91 -5.71 -21.24
C ASP A 46 20.09 -6.97 -20.39
N HIS A 47 20.68 -8.02 -20.97
CA HIS A 47 20.91 -9.31 -20.32
C HIS A 47 21.93 -9.30 -19.15
N TRP A 48 22.22 -8.14 -18.56
CA TRP A 48 23.23 -7.93 -17.50
C TRP A 48 22.97 -8.81 -16.28
N PHE A 49 21.69 -9.10 -15.98
CA PHE A 49 21.28 -9.87 -14.81
C PHE A 49 21.35 -11.39 -14.93
N THR A 50 21.88 -11.91 -16.05
CA THR A 50 22.06 -13.36 -16.22
C THR A 50 23.23 -13.87 -15.38
N ASP A 51 24.29 -13.07 -15.27
CA ASP A 51 25.49 -13.40 -14.49
C ASP A 51 25.81 -12.28 -13.48
N PRO A 52 25.83 -12.59 -12.17
CA PRO A 52 26.19 -11.62 -11.13
C PRO A 52 27.52 -10.90 -11.37
N ASN A 53 28.52 -11.58 -11.94
CA ASN A 53 29.83 -10.99 -12.17
C ASN A 53 29.80 -9.98 -13.31
N SER A 54 29.08 -10.30 -14.38
CA SER A 54 28.86 -9.40 -15.52
C SER A 54 28.15 -8.11 -15.09
N PHE A 55 27.10 -8.21 -14.28
CA PHE A 55 26.40 -7.04 -13.72
C PHE A 55 27.32 -6.18 -12.85
N ARG A 56 28.06 -6.80 -11.91
CA ARG A 56 29.00 -6.07 -11.04
C ARG A 56 30.10 -5.38 -11.85
N LYS A 57 30.61 -6.04 -12.90
CA LYS A 57 31.63 -5.48 -13.79
C LYS A 57 31.10 -4.25 -14.53
N ALA A 58 29.89 -4.32 -15.09
CA ALA A 58 29.25 -3.19 -15.76
C ALA A 58 29.03 -2.01 -14.80
N LEU A 59 28.50 -2.26 -13.60
CA LEU A 59 28.35 -1.22 -12.58
C LEU A 59 29.68 -0.56 -12.19
N VAL A 60 30.74 -1.36 -12.03
CA VAL A 60 32.07 -0.81 -11.71
C VAL A 60 32.57 0.10 -12.84
N GLU A 61 32.35 -0.28 -14.10
CA GLU A 61 32.75 0.51 -15.26
C GLU A 61 32.00 1.84 -15.33
N HIS A 62 30.68 1.83 -15.12
CA HIS A 62 29.84 3.03 -15.13
C HIS A 62 30.04 3.96 -13.92
N LEU A 63 30.38 3.40 -12.75
CA LEU A 63 30.57 4.17 -11.52
C LEU A 63 32.05 4.53 -11.26
N ALA A 64 32.95 4.16 -12.17
CA ALA A 64 34.37 4.46 -12.07
C ALA A 64 34.62 5.97 -11.98
N GLY A 65 35.29 6.41 -10.90
CA GLY A 65 35.63 7.81 -10.67
C GLY A 65 34.55 8.65 -9.97
N LEU A 66 33.32 8.14 -9.85
CA LEU A 66 32.24 8.81 -9.09
C LEU A 66 32.33 8.50 -7.59
N VAL A 67 32.68 7.25 -7.25
CA VAL A 67 32.78 6.76 -5.86
C VAL A 67 34.24 6.42 -5.54
N GLU A 68 34.70 6.67 -4.31
CA GLU A 68 36.07 6.33 -3.89
C GLU A 68 36.37 4.83 -3.93
N ASN A 69 35.49 4.01 -3.36
CA ASN A 69 35.62 2.55 -3.28
C ASN A 69 34.55 1.85 -4.14
N VAL A 70 34.64 2.05 -5.47
CA VAL A 70 33.63 1.57 -6.44
C VAL A 70 33.29 0.09 -6.26
N HIS A 71 34.30 -0.78 -6.10
CA HIS A 71 34.07 -2.22 -5.94
C HIS A 71 33.26 -2.58 -4.68
N GLU A 72 33.54 -1.92 -3.56
CA GLU A 72 32.82 -2.17 -2.31
C GLU A 72 31.38 -1.68 -2.43
N PHE A 73 31.19 -0.45 -2.93
CA PHE A 73 29.87 0.12 -3.16
C PHE A 73 29.04 -0.73 -4.13
N THR A 74 29.61 -1.17 -5.25
CA THR A 74 28.92 -2.04 -6.22
C THR A 74 28.52 -3.38 -5.60
N ASN A 75 29.36 -3.97 -4.73
CA ASN A 75 29.00 -5.20 -4.02
C ASN A 75 27.84 -4.97 -3.06
N GLN A 76 27.89 -3.88 -2.28
CA GLN A 76 26.82 -3.50 -1.36
C GLN A 76 25.51 -3.22 -2.09
N LEU A 77 25.55 -2.47 -3.20
CA LEU A 77 24.40 -2.18 -4.04
C LEU A 77 23.81 -3.46 -4.64
N TYR A 78 24.66 -4.36 -5.15
CA TYR A 78 24.19 -5.65 -5.66
C TYR A 78 23.51 -6.49 -4.57
N ASP A 79 24.12 -6.60 -3.39
CA ASP A 79 23.55 -7.36 -2.28
C ASP A 79 22.26 -6.70 -1.78
N ALA A 80 22.18 -5.37 -1.79
CA ALA A 80 20.98 -4.63 -1.46
C ALA A 80 19.86 -4.89 -2.45
N LEU A 81 20.14 -4.85 -3.75
CA LEU A 81 19.17 -5.15 -4.81
C LEU A 81 18.69 -6.61 -4.74
N LYS A 82 19.62 -7.55 -4.55
CA LYS A 82 19.33 -8.99 -4.49
C LYS A 82 18.48 -9.36 -3.27
N CYS A 83 18.82 -8.82 -2.11
CA CYS A 83 18.15 -9.12 -0.84
C CYS A 83 17.01 -8.15 -0.53
N LYS A 84 16.80 -7.12 -1.37
CA LYS A 84 15.87 -6.01 -1.15
C LYS A 84 16.07 -5.32 0.22
N THR A 85 17.33 -5.18 0.65
CA THR A 85 17.62 -4.55 1.95
C THR A 85 17.29 -3.06 1.94
N TYR A 86 17.32 -2.41 0.78
CA TYR A 86 16.85 -1.02 0.61
C TYR A 86 15.35 -0.86 0.93
N LEU A 87 14.53 -1.91 0.82
CA LEU A 87 13.13 -1.91 1.27
C LEU A 87 12.98 -2.18 2.78
N THR A 88 14.07 -2.58 3.42
CA THR A 88 14.09 -3.01 4.82
C THR A 88 14.23 -1.81 5.77
N GLN A 89 14.50 -0.61 5.25
CA GLN A 89 14.59 0.63 6.03
C GLN A 89 13.27 1.00 6.77
N GLN A 90 12.13 0.39 6.42
CA GLN A 90 10.88 0.52 7.19
C GLN A 90 10.53 -0.71 8.04
N GLN A 91 11.49 -1.58 8.36
CA GLN A 91 11.27 -2.65 9.35
C GLN A 91 11.38 -2.08 10.76
N THR A 92 10.34 -1.38 11.17
CA THR A 92 10.29 -0.84 12.51
C THR A 92 9.56 -1.84 13.42
N PRO A 93 10.02 -2.03 14.67
CA PRO A 93 9.30 -2.86 15.62
C PRO A 93 8.01 -2.21 16.12
N PHE A 94 7.72 -0.97 15.72
CA PHE A 94 6.65 -0.15 16.27
C PHE A 94 5.40 -0.17 15.39
N VAL A 95 4.27 -0.45 16.03
CA VAL A 95 2.94 -0.43 15.42
C VAL A 95 2.08 0.61 16.13
N LEU A 96 1.56 1.57 15.38
CA LEU A 96 0.57 2.54 15.86
C LEU A 96 -0.84 2.02 15.56
N VAL A 97 -1.66 1.91 16.60
CA VAL A 97 -3.04 1.46 16.52
C VAL A 97 -3.94 2.64 16.88
N MET A 98 -4.83 3.04 15.98
CA MET A 98 -5.73 4.18 16.14
C MET A 98 -7.19 3.76 16.28
N ASN A 99 -8.01 4.65 16.87
CA ASN A 99 -9.45 4.47 17.05
C ASN A 99 -9.82 3.27 17.93
N VAL A 100 -9.04 3.02 18.98
CA VAL A 100 -9.29 1.90 19.90
C VAL A 100 -10.47 2.25 20.84
N PRO A 101 -11.48 1.38 21.00
CA PRO A 101 -12.54 1.62 21.97
C PRO A 101 -11.99 1.76 23.40
N LEU A 102 -12.48 2.76 24.15
CA LEU A 102 -12.06 3.01 25.55
C LEU A 102 -12.21 1.78 26.45
N SER A 103 -13.30 1.01 26.28
CA SER A 103 -13.53 -0.24 27.03
C SER A 103 -12.57 -1.38 26.69
N LYS A 104 -11.72 -1.20 25.66
CA LYS A 104 -10.77 -2.19 25.17
C LYS A 104 -9.32 -1.75 25.30
N LEU A 105 -9.08 -0.57 25.90
CA LEU A 105 -7.77 -0.02 26.24
C LEU A 105 -7.19 -0.62 27.54
N HIS A 106 -7.61 -1.83 27.90
CA HIS A 106 -7.11 -2.57 29.04
C HIS A 106 -6.01 -3.55 28.62
N ARG A 107 -5.04 -3.77 29.52
CA ARG A 107 -3.87 -4.62 29.31
C ARG A 107 -4.20 -6.01 28.75
N GLU A 108 -5.17 -6.69 29.34
CA GLU A 108 -5.56 -8.06 28.97
C GLU A 108 -6.12 -8.14 27.55
N GLU A 109 -6.95 -7.17 27.18
CA GLU A 109 -7.57 -7.07 25.85
C GLU A 109 -6.51 -6.76 24.79
N ILE A 110 -5.62 -5.80 25.05
CA ILE A 110 -4.51 -5.45 24.14
C ILE A 110 -3.64 -6.69 23.91
N ARG A 111 -3.22 -7.35 24.99
CA ARG A 111 -2.37 -8.54 24.90
C ARG A 111 -3.05 -9.66 24.11
N SER A 112 -4.28 -10.02 24.46
CA SER A 112 -5.03 -11.07 23.77
C SER A 112 -5.17 -10.83 22.26
N ASN A 113 -5.34 -9.56 21.84
CA ASN A 113 -5.48 -9.21 20.43
C ASN A 113 -4.12 -9.15 19.68
N PHE A 114 -3.03 -8.72 20.33
CA PHE A 114 -1.77 -8.40 19.65
C PHE A 114 -0.63 -9.41 19.88
N GLU A 115 -0.69 -10.23 20.93
CA GLU A 115 0.28 -11.30 21.22
C GLU A 115 0.33 -12.41 20.14
N PRO A 116 -0.77 -12.76 19.43
CA PRO A 116 -0.71 -13.74 18.34
C PRO A 116 0.23 -13.36 17.18
N PHE A 117 0.58 -12.08 17.02
CA PHE A 117 1.51 -11.62 15.98
C PHE A 117 2.97 -11.73 16.41
N GLY A 118 3.25 -11.78 17.70
CA GLY A 118 4.59 -11.86 18.27
C GLY A 118 4.67 -11.37 19.72
N ALA A 119 5.80 -11.65 20.37
CA ALA A 119 6.08 -11.15 21.71
C ALA A 119 6.16 -9.61 21.72
N ILE A 120 5.32 -8.99 22.55
CA ILE A 120 5.27 -7.53 22.72
C ILE A 120 6.35 -7.15 23.74
N GLN A 121 7.27 -6.26 23.36
CA GLN A 121 8.33 -5.76 24.23
C GLN A 121 7.83 -4.61 25.11
N SER A 122 7.15 -3.63 24.51
CA SER A 122 6.57 -2.51 25.23
C SER A 122 5.23 -2.10 24.61
N CYS A 123 4.36 -1.49 25.41
CA CYS A 123 3.13 -0.89 24.91
C CYS A 123 2.90 0.44 25.60
N LYS A 124 2.70 1.50 24.83
CA LYS A 124 2.30 2.82 25.32
C LYS A 124 0.88 3.11 24.90
N VAL A 125 0.15 3.82 25.75
CA VAL A 125 -1.26 4.10 25.55
C VAL A 125 -1.53 5.58 25.76
N ASP A 126 -2.22 6.16 24.79
CA ASP A 126 -2.80 7.49 24.87
C ASP A 126 -4.31 7.34 24.97
N LEU A 127 -4.84 7.57 26.17
CA LEU A 127 -6.27 7.47 26.47
C LEU A 127 -7.09 8.61 25.85
N GLU A 128 -6.48 9.79 25.65
CA GLU A 128 -7.15 10.97 25.11
C GLU A 128 -7.37 10.79 23.61
N ARG A 129 -6.32 10.43 22.87
CA ARG A 129 -6.40 10.17 21.43
C ARG A 129 -6.92 8.78 21.09
N ARG A 130 -7.07 7.91 22.10
CA ARG A 130 -7.48 6.50 21.95
C ARG A 130 -6.56 5.74 20.99
N THR A 131 -5.27 5.90 21.20
CA THR A 131 -4.21 5.28 20.39
C THR A 131 -3.29 4.40 21.24
N LEU A 132 -2.75 3.36 20.62
CA LEU A 132 -1.76 2.46 21.21
C LEU A 132 -0.50 2.49 20.35
N LEU A 133 0.66 2.54 20.98
CA LEU A 133 1.94 2.23 20.34
C LEU A 133 2.44 0.90 20.89
N ILE A 134 2.62 -0.08 20.03
CA ILE A 134 3.06 -1.43 20.38
C ILE A 134 4.45 -1.63 19.80
N GLU A 135 5.42 -1.98 20.64
CA GLU A 135 6.76 -2.38 20.22
C GLU A 135 6.87 -3.89 20.29
N TYR A 136 7.19 -4.53 19.17
CA TYR A 136 7.43 -5.97 19.10
C TYR A 136 8.93 -6.27 19.25
N ASN A 137 9.25 -7.41 19.85
CA ASN A 137 10.64 -7.89 19.94
C ASN A 137 11.27 -8.18 18.56
N ASN A 138 10.45 -8.37 17.52
CA ASN A 138 10.91 -8.59 16.15
C ASN A 138 10.10 -7.72 15.16
N PRO A 139 10.75 -6.92 14.29
CA PRO A 139 10.09 -6.09 13.29
C PRO A 139 9.16 -6.85 12.33
N SER A 140 9.49 -8.12 12.04
CA SER A 140 8.62 -8.97 11.21
C SER A 140 7.23 -9.15 11.82
N CYS A 141 7.11 -9.10 13.16
CA CYS A 141 5.82 -9.18 13.86
C CYS A 141 4.97 -7.94 13.62
N ALA A 142 5.58 -6.74 13.61
CA ALA A 142 4.91 -5.48 13.32
C ALA A 142 4.30 -5.48 11.91
N ILE A 143 5.06 -5.96 10.92
CA ILE A 143 4.60 -6.11 9.53
C ILE A 143 3.45 -7.11 9.41
N ARG A 144 3.51 -8.24 10.15
CA ARG A 144 2.40 -9.20 10.18
C ARG A 144 1.15 -8.56 10.78
N CYS A 145 1.30 -7.80 11.86
CA CYS A 145 0.19 -7.11 12.51
C CYS A 145 -0.53 -6.15 11.54
N THR A 146 0.22 -5.33 10.79
CA THR A 146 -0.37 -4.33 9.86
C THR A 146 -1.00 -4.96 8.62
N LYS A 147 -0.45 -6.08 8.13
CA LYS A 147 -0.99 -6.79 6.96
C LYS A 147 -2.23 -7.63 7.25
N THR A 148 -2.58 -7.84 8.51
CA THR A 148 -3.67 -8.74 8.85
C THR A 148 -5.02 -8.04 8.65
N ALA A 149 -5.86 -8.61 7.77
CA ALA A 149 -7.21 -8.10 7.50
C ALA A 149 -8.24 -8.39 8.64
N THR A 150 -7.77 -8.65 9.86
CA THR A 150 -8.60 -8.99 11.00
C THR A 150 -9.15 -7.75 11.67
N THR A 151 -10.35 -7.88 12.21
CA THR A 151 -10.94 -6.86 13.08
C THR A 151 -10.31 -6.92 14.45
N PHE A 152 -9.61 -5.87 14.85
CA PHE A 152 -9.07 -5.75 16.20
C PHE A 152 -10.18 -5.36 17.17
N PHE A 153 -10.23 -5.97 18.35
CA PHE A 153 -11.22 -5.66 19.39
C PHE A 153 -12.69 -5.80 18.95
N GLY A 154 -12.97 -6.62 17.93
CA GLY A 154 -14.31 -6.73 17.33
C GLY A 154 -14.76 -5.47 16.57
N ASN A 155 -13.88 -4.49 16.38
CA ASN A 155 -14.14 -3.24 15.67
C ASN A 155 -13.43 -3.25 14.30
N ARG A 156 -14.17 -2.93 13.23
CA ARG A 156 -13.65 -2.84 11.86
C ARG A 156 -12.94 -1.53 11.54
N PHE A 157 -13.03 -0.54 12.41
CA PHE A 157 -12.54 0.82 12.16
C PHE A 157 -11.19 1.13 12.84
N VAL A 158 -10.60 0.15 13.52
CA VAL A 158 -9.26 0.29 14.08
C VAL A 158 -8.26 0.34 12.93
N LYS A 159 -7.45 1.41 12.88
CA LYS A 159 -6.40 1.59 11.87
C LYS A 159 -5.08 1.16 12.49
N VAL A 160 -4.27 0.43 11.73
CA VAL A 160 -2.97 -0.07 12.19
C VAL A 160 -1.90 0.34 11.18
N GLU A 161 -0.88 1.06 11.63
CA GLU A 161 0.19 1.62 10.79
C GLU A 161 1.56 1.32 11.40
N LEU A 162 2.60 1.20 10.56
CA LEU A 162 3.99 1.13 11.04
C LEU A 162 4.45 2.54 11.41
N LEU A 163 5.16 2.67 12.52
CA LEU A 163 5.73 3.94 12.96
C LEU A 163 7.25 3.86 12.94
N GLU A 164 7.92 4.83 12.30
CA GLU A 164 9.38 4.81 12.20
C GLU A 164 10.09 5.21 13.49
N LYS A 165 9.60 6.27 14.14
CA LYS A 165 10.23 6.87 15.32
C LYS A 165 9.27 6.88 16.50
N PRO A 166 9.57 6.16 17.60
CA PRO A 166 8.69 6.11 18.77
C PRO A 166 8.66 7.43 19.56
N SER A 167 9.60 8.34 19.29
CA SER A 167 9.73 9.64 19.98
C SER A 167 8.57 10.60 19.73
N GLN A 168 7.76 10.36 18.69
CA GLN A 168 6.60 11.18 18.35
C GLN A 168 5.34 10.80 19.16
N PHE A 169 5.39 9.70 19.91
CA PHE A 169 4.24 9.19 20.66
C PHE A 169 4.31 9.60 22.13
N GLU A 170 3.44 10.52 22.52
CA GLU A 170 3.19 10.87 23.91
C GLU A 170 2.13 9.92 24.48
N GLY A 171 2.50 9.08 25.43
CA GLY A 171 1.55 8.16 26.07
C GLY A 171 2.14 7.45 27.27
N THR A 172 1.26 6.89 28.10
CA THR A 172 1.62 6.19 29.34
C THR A 172 2.07 4.77 29.01
N VAL A 173 3.23 4.36 29.51
CA VAL A 173 3.73 2.98 29.34
C VAL A 173 2.84 2.03 30.14
N LEU A 174 2.24 1.05 29.47
CA LEU A 174 1.56 -0.08 30.11
C LEU A 174 2.58 -1.20 30.37
N GLN A 175 2.77 -1.56 31.64
CA GLN A 175 3.48 -2.80 31.99
C GLN A 175 2.63 -4.01 31.58
N LEU A 176 3.05 -4.73 30.53
CA LEU A 176 2.33 -5.91 29.99
C LEU A 176 2.72 -7.23 30.65
N TYR A 177 3.86 -7.27 31.33
CA TYR A 177 4.31 -8.38 32.17
C TYR A 177 4.29 -7.90 33.62
N GLY A 178 3.64 -8.67 34.48
CA GLY A 178 3.71 -8.41 35.92
C GLY A 178 5.03 -9.01 36.35
N ASP A 179 5.86 -8.25 37.05
CA ASP A 179 6.96 -8.82 37.82
C ASP A 179 6.32 -9.75 38.85
N SER A 180 6.17 -11.02 38.48
CA SER A 180 5.63 -12.06 39.35
C SER A 180 6.73 -12.85 40.06
N ASP A 181 8.01 -12.43 39.96
CA ASP A 181 9.13 -13.16 40.55
C ASP A 181 10.11 -12.24 41.29
N SER A 182 9.65 -11.66 42.41
CA SER A 182 10.57 -11.30 43.50
C SER A 182 9.91 -11.36 44.90
N ASP A 183 9.08 -12.37 45.15
CA ASP A 183 8.80 -12.79 46.53
C ASP A 183 9.26 -14.24 46.74
N GLN A 184 10.49 -14.34 47.28
CA GLN A 184 10.98 -15.56 47.91
C GLN A 184 10.12 -15.90 49.13
N ALA A 185 9.62 -17.14 49.12
CA ALA A 185 9.47 -18.03 50.27
C ALA A 185 8.59 -17.58 51.44
N SER A 186 7.39 -18.17 51.54
CA SER A 186 6.91 -18.78 52.80
C SER A 186 5.88 -19.86 52.49
N LEU A 187 6.26 -21.09 52.83
CA LEU A 187 5.44 -22.31 52.80
C LEU A 187 4.28 -22.26 53.81
N ALA A 188 3.21 -22.98 53.42
CA ALA A 188 2.12 -23.60 54.20
C ALA A 188 0.77 -23.07 53.69
N GLY A 189 0.00 -23.79 52.87
CA GLY A 189 -0.46 -25.14 53.10
C GLY A 189 -1.91 -25.05 53.57
N SER A 190 -2.88 -25.23 52.66
CA SER A 190 -4.19 -25.75 53.03
C SER A 190 -5.02 -26.10 51.80
N SER A 191 -5.42 -27.37 51.77
CA SER A 191 -6.39 -27.98 50.88
C SER A 191 -7.79 -27.44 51.17
N GLY A 192 -8.61 -27.22 50.14
CA GLY A 192 -10.02 -26.88 50.34
C GLY A 192 -10.83 -26.83 49.05
N SER A 193 -11.51 -27.94 48.75
CA SER A 193 -12.62 -28.02 47.81
C SER A 193 -13.72 -27.01 48.13
N GLY A 194 -14.31 -26.38 47.11
CA GLY A 194 -15.52 -25.57 47.30
C GLY A 194 -16.01 -24.87 46.02
N VAL A 195 -16.87 -25.56 45.27
CA VAL A 195 -17.89 -24.99 44.36
C VAL A 195 -19.13 -24.77 45.26
N PRO A 196 -19.87 -23.62 45.24
CA PRO A 196 -20.76 -23.29 44.11
C PRO A 196 -21.13 -21.81 43.85
N GLY A 197 -21.52 -21.54 42.60
CA GLY A 197 -22.69 -20.74 42.19
C GLY A 197 -22.78 -19.25 42.59
N ALA A 198 -22.68 -18.35 41.62
CA ALA A 198 -23.17 -16.98 41.74
C ALA A 198 -23.81 -16.47 40.45
N GLN A 199 -25.00 -15.89 40.60
CA GLN A 199 -25.84 -15.25 39.60
C GLN A 199 -25.17 -14.04 38.93
N PRO A 200 -25.51 -13.68 37.68
CA PRO A 200 -25.15 -12.40 37.10
C PRO A 200 -26.07 -11.29 37.62
N SER A 201 -25.53 -10.37 38.40
CA SER A 201 -26.14 -9.09 38.73
C SER A 201 -25.96 -8.11 37.57
N GLU A 202 -27.07 -7.67 36.99
CA GLU A 202 -27.11 -6.53 36.06
C GLU A 202 -26.81 -5.24 36.83
N VAL A 203 -25.67 -4.60 36.51
CA VAL A 203 -25.34 -3.26 37.00
C VAL A 203 -25.71 -2.27 35.90
N SER A 204 -26.90 -1.68 36.03
CA SER A 204 -27.35 -0.53 35.25
C SER A 204 -26.71 0.74 35.80
N VAL A 205 -25.62 1.19 35.16
CA VAL A 205 -25.01 2.49 35.44
C VAL A 205 -25.82 3.56 34.73
N THR A 206 -26.74 4.21 35.45
CA THR A 206 -27.32 5.49 35.05
C THR A 206 -26.39 6.62 35.50
N PRO A 207 -25.93 7.51 34.61
CA PRO A 207 -25.21 8.70 35.04
C PRO A 207 -26.22 9.70 35.59
N ASN A 208 -26.34 9.74 36.91
CA ASN A 208 -27.07 10.77 37.64
C ASN A 208 -26.26 12.08 37.61
N VAL A 209 -26.41 12.85 36.53
CA VAL A 209 -25.89 14.22 36.44
C VAL A 209 -26.92 15.16 37.05
N ASN A 210 -26.58 15.65 38.24
CA ASN A 210 -27.34 16.58 39.04
C ASN A 210 -27.51 17.92 38.30
N PRO A 211 -28.72 18.34 37.88
CA PRO A 211 -28.94 19.58 37.15
C PRO A 211 -29.35 20.67 38.14
N ASN A 212 -28.44 21.13 38.99
CA ASN A 212 -28.71 22.30 39.81
C ASN A 212 -27.40 22.96 40.19
N ILE A 213 -27.00 23.93 39.37
CA ILE A 213 -26.35 25.21 39.71
C ILE A 213 -26.12 25.86 38.33
N LEU A 214 -27.07 26.72 37.95
CA LEU A 214 -27.02 27.51 36.72
C LEU A 214 -26.72 28.96 37.14
N ASP A 215 -25.58 29.46 36.69
CA ASP A 215 -25.41 30.87 36.39
C ASP A 215 -25.79 31.04 34.89
N PRO A 216 -26.94 31.66 34.56
CA PRO A 216 -27.51 31.63 33.21
C PRO A 216 -26.80 32.51 32.17
N ALA A 217 -25.85 33.36 32.58
CA ALA A 217 -25.21 34.32 31.69
C ALA A 217 -24.10 33.72 30.80
N GLY A 218 -23.37 32.68 31.24
CA GLY A 218 -22.24 32.11 30.50
C GLY A 218 -22.59 31.02 29.47
N SER A 219 -23.80 30.44 29.53
CA SER A 219 -24.19 29.29 28.70
C SER A 219 -24.45 29.65 27.23
N LEU A 220 -24.90 30.88 26.96
CA LEU A 220 -25.23 31.33 25.60
C LEU A 220 -23.98 31.52 24.71
N GLU A 221 -22.87 31.96 25.31
CA GLU A 221 -21.63 32.22 24.55
C GLU A 221 -20.95 30.92 24.10
N ILE A 222 -20.99 29.86 24.93
CA ILE A 222 -20.43 28.55 24.60
C ILE A 222 -21.23 27.87 23.49
N LYS A 223 -22.57 27.96 23.53
CA LYS A 223 -23.44 27.42 22.47
C LYS A 223 -23.21 28.13 21.13
N SER A 224 -23.00 29.45 21.14
CA SER A 224 -22.68 30.22 19.92
C SER A 224 -21.34 29.79 19.31
N LYS A 225 -20.28 29.65 20.12
CA LYS A 225 -18.96 29.22 19.64
C LYS A 225 -18.97 27.78 19.10
N PHE A 226 -19.72 26.89 19.73
CA PHE A 226 -19.89 25.52 19.25
C PHE A 226 -20.63 25.47 17.91
N SER A 227 -21.74 26.21 17.78
CA SER A 227 -22.50 26.28 16.52
C SER A 227 -21.65 26.77 15.34
N LYS A 228 -20.81 27.80 15.57
CA LYS A 228 -19.89 28.31 14.54
C LYS A 228 -18.88 27.27 14.09
N ARG A 229 -18.28 26.51 15.03
CA ARG A 229 -17.32 25.44 14.68
C ARG A 229 -17.97 24.31 13.87
N VAL A 230 -19.22 23.96 14.18
CA VAL A 230 -19.94 22.93 13.40
C VAL A 230 -20.19 23.41 11.98
N GLU A 231 -20.55 24.68 11.79
CA GLU A 231 -20.75 25.29 10.47
C GLU A 231 -19.44 25.39 9.68
N GLU A 232 -18.32 25.77 10.33
CA GLU A 232 -16.98 25.77 9.73
C GLU A 232 -16.54 24.36 9.28
N VAL A 233 -16.78 23.33 10.10
CA VAL A 233 -16.45 21.95 9.73
C VAL A 233 -17.31 21.47 8.56
N GLN A 234 -18.60 21.82 8.55
CA GLN A 234 -19.51 21.44 7.47
C GLN A 234 -19.14 22.11 6.14
N THR A 235 -18.81 23.41 6.16
CA THR A 235 -18.35 24.16 4.98
C THR A 235 -17.01 23.64 4.48
N LEU A 236 -16.07 23.31 5.38
CA LEU A 236 -14.81 22.70 5.00
C LEU A 236 -15.02 21.33 4.33
N GLN A 237 -15.85 20.46 4.91
CA GLN A 237 -16.16 19.16 4.32
C GLN A 237 -16.81 19.28 2.93
N GLN A 238 -17.73 20.25 2.76
CA GLN A 238 -18.33 20.53 1.46
C GLN A 238 -17.28 21.02 0.45
N SER A 239 -16.38 21.92 0.85
CA SER A 239 -15.33 22.44 -0.04
C SER A 239 -14.36 21.35 -0.50
N LEU A 240 -13.95 20.43 0.40
CA LEU A 240 -13.08 19.30 0.08
C LEU A 240 -13.75 18.32 -0.89
N PHE A 241 -15.06 18.10 -0.72
CA PHE A 241 -15.84 17.27 -1.63
C PHE A 241 -15.90 17.89 -3.05
N GLU A 242 -16.22 19.20 -3.14
CA GLU A 242 -16.26 19.92 -4.41
C GLU A 242 -14.89 19.97 -5.10
N GLU A 243 -13.82 20.20 -4.35
CA GLU A 243 -12.45 20.20 -4.89
C GLU A 243 -12.09 18.83 -5.47
N ARG A 244 -12.40 17.75 -4.74
CA ARG A 244 -12.17 16.38 -5.21
C ARG A 244 -12.98 16.07 -6.47
N GLN A 245 -14.22 16.55 -6.54
CA GLN A 245 -15.06 16.39 -7.72
C GLN A 245 -14.49 17.15 -8.93
N ARG A 246 -14.02 18.39 -8.74
CA ARG A 246 -13.36 19.18 -9.79
C ARG A 246 -12.07 18.53 -10.28
N LYS A 247 -11.22 18.04 -9.36
CA LYS A 247 -9.98 17.32 -9.69
C LYS A 247 -10.28 16.06 -10.51
N ASN A 248 -11.27 15.28 -10.09
CA ASN A 248 -11.68 14.08 -10.83
C ASN A 248 -12.21 14.41 -12.23
N LYS A 249 -13.03 15.46 -12.35
CA LYS A 249 -13.53 15.93 -13.66
C LYS A 249 -12.40 16.34 -14.61
N ARG A 250 -11.42 17.11 -14.12
CA ARG A 250 -10.25 17.52 -14.91
C ARG A 250 -9.42 16.32 -15.36
N TYR A 251 -9.22 15.36 -14.48
CA TYR A 251 -8.52 14.11 -14.83
C TYR A 251 -9.24 13.34 -15.94
N GLN A 252 -10.58 13.24 -15.86
CA GLN A 252 -11.39 12.60 -16.91
C GLN A 252 -11.31 13.36 -18.25
N GLU A 253 -11.34 14.69 -18.22
CA GLU A 253 -11.16 15.53 -19.42
C GLU A 253 -9.78 15.31 -20.07
N GLN A 254 -8.70 15.34 -19.27
CA GLN A 254 -7.34 15.08 -19.76
C GLN A 254 -7.19 13.67 -20.35
N LEU A 255 -7.76 12.65 -19.70
CA LEU A 255 -7.75 11.29 -20.21
C LEU A 255 -8.53 11.15 -21.53
N ASN A 256 -9.66 11.85 -21.67
CA ASN A 256 -10.44 11.89 -22.90
C ASN A 256 -9.68 12.55 -24.04
N ASP A 257 -9.04 13.68 -23.79
CA ASP A 257 -8.26 14.39 -24.80
C ASP A 257 -7.07 13.54 -25.27
N LEU A 258 -6.38 12.88 -24.34
CA LEU A 258 -5.29 11.96 -24.66
C LEU A 258 -5.79 10.81 -25.53
N LEU A 259 -6.89 10.15 -25.15
CA LEU A 259 -7.48 9.06 -25.94
C LEU A 259 -7.89 9.52 -27.33
N ASN A 260 -8.55 10.68 -27.46
CA ASN A 260 -8.95 11.24 -28.75
C ASN A 260 -7.74 11.57 -29.63
N SER A 261 -6.63 12.02 -29.04
CA SER A 261 -5.40 12.29 -29.78
C SER A 261 -4.76 10.99 -30.29
N LYS A 262 -4.73 9.94 -29.46
CA LYS A 262 -4.24 8.61 -29.83
C LYS A 262 -5.11 7.94 -30.89
N GLU A 263 -6.43 8.09 -30.82
CA GLU A 263 -7.35 7.59 -31.85
C GLU A 263 -7.10 8.24 -33.21
N ARG A 264 -6.91 9.56 -33.24
CA ARG A 264 -6.56 10.26 -34.50
C ARG A 264 -5.25 9.73 -35.08
N LEU A 265 -4.25 9.52 -34.24
CA LEU A 265 -2.94 9.02 -34.67
C LEU A 265 -3.03 7.57 -35.17
N LEU A 266 -3.80 6.72 -34.48
CA LEU A 266 -4.10 5.37 -34.94
C LEU A 266 -4.75 5.37 -36.33
N HIS A 267 -5.72 6.26 -36.58
CA HIS A 267 -6.35 6.37 -37.89
C HIS A 267 -5.37 6.81 -39.00
N VAL A 268 -4.42 7.70 -38.70
CA VAL A 268 -3.37 8.09 -39.64
C VAL A 268 -2.49 6.89 -40.00
N HIS A 269 -2.04 6.12 -39.00
CA HIS A 269 -1.24 4.92 -39.27
C HIS A 269 -2.02 3.82 -39.99
N GLN A 270 -3.31 3.65 -39.70
CA GLN A 270 -4.18 2.73 -40.43
C GLN A 270 -4.27 3.11 -41.91
N ALA A 271 -4.46 4.40 -42.22
CA ALA A 271 -4.48 4.88 -43.59
C ALA A 271 -3.15 4.65 -44.32
N MET A 272 -2.00 4.84 -43.63
CA MET A 272 -0.68 4.52 -44.19
C MET A 272 -0.51 3.03 -44.48
N LEU A 273 -0.99 2.15 -43.59
CA LEU A 273 -0.97 0.70 -43.80
C LEU A 273 -1.85 0.26 -44.97
N GLU A 274 -3.04 0.87 -45.11
CA GLU A 274 -3.93 0.64 -46.25
C GLU A 274 -3.29 1.10 -47.57
N GLU A 275 -2.68 2.29 -47.59
CA GLU A 275 -1.94 2.78 -48.75
C GLU A 275 -0.79 1.84 -49.12
N LEU A 276 -0.01 1.38 -48.15
CA LEU A 276 1.08 0.42 -48.37
C LEU A 276 0.56 -0.91 -48.92
N ALA A 277 -0.55 -1.42 -48.39
CA ALA A 277 -1.19 -2.63 -48.90
C ALA A 277 -1.61 -2.46 -50.36
N THR A 278 -2.22 -1.32 -50.74
CA THR A 278 -2.58 -1.05 -52.14
C THR A 278 -1.37 -0.96 -53.06
N LYS A 279 -0.24 -0.39 -52.60
CA LYS A 279 1.02 -0.34 -53.37
C LYS A 279 1.59 -1.74 -53.62
N ILE A 280 1.51 -2.63 -52.62
CA ILE A 280 1.95 -4.03 -52.74
C ILE A 280 1.06 -4.80 -53.72
N GLU A 281 -0.27 -4.59 -53.69
CA GLU A 281 -1.21 -5.25 -54.61
C GLU A 281 -1.01 -4.82 -56.08
N GLN A 282 -0.58 -3.58 -56.31
CA GLN A 282 -0.31 -3.05 -57.65
C GLN A 282 1.09 -3.41 -58.17
N LEU A 283 1.94 -4.04 -57.35
CA LEU A 283 3.32 -4.32 -57.69
C LEU A 283 3.43 -5.42 -58.76
N SER A 284 4.23 -5.17 -59.80
CA SER A 284 4.59 -6.20 -60.77
C SER A 284 5.52 -7.23 -60.12
N PRO A 285 5.38 -8.55 -60.41
CA PRO A 285 6.23 -9.59 -59.84
C PRO A 285 7.72 -9.48 -60.22
N GLU A 286 8.08 -8.60 -61.16
CA GLU A 286 9.45 -8.39 -61.62
C GLU A 286 10.20 -7.27 -60.85
N ASP A 287 9.51 -6.51 -59.99
CA ASP A 287 10.12 -5.39 -59.26
C ASP A 287 10.71 -5.80 -57.89
N ASP A 288 12.00 -5.54 -57.67
CA ASP A 288 12.73 -5.75 -56.40
C ASP A 288 12.34 -4.78 -55.26
N THR A 289 11.24 -4.04 -55.41
CA THR A 289 10.77 -3.00 -54.46
C THR A 289 10.08 -3.58 -53.22
N LEU A 290 9.78 -4.88 -53.20
CA LEU A 290 9.13 -5.56 -52.07
C LEU A 290 9.89 -5.37 -50.74
N HIS A 291 11.22 -5.36 -50.79
CA HIS A 291 12.04 -5.17 -49.59
C HIS A 291 11.89 -3.76 -49.01
N ALA A 292 11.72 -2.74 -49.87
CA ALA A 292 11.48 -1.38 -49.42
C ALA A 292 10.12 -1.24 -48.70
N TYR A 293 9.06 -1.87 -49.23
CA TYR A 293 7.75 -1.86 -48.57
C TYR A 293 7.73 -2.66 -47.27
N ALA A 294 8.46 -3.77 -47.18
CA ALA A 294 8.60 -4.51 -45.93
C ALA A 294 9.28 -3.67 -44.84
N LYS A 295 10.27 -2.86 -45.21
CA LYS A 295 10.91 -1.91 -44.30
C LYS A 295 9.95 -0.79 -43.87
N GLU A 296 9.22 -0.19 -44.81
CA GLU A 296 8.22 0.85 -44.50
C GLU A 296 7.13 0.33 -43.56
N PHE A 297 6.66 -0.91 -43.75
CA PHE A 297 5.74 -1.56 -42.83
C PHE A 297 6.33 -1.69 -41.42
N ALA A 298 7.57 -2.18 -41.31
CA ALA A 298 8.25 -2.33 -40.03
C ALA A 298 8.40 -0.98 -39.31
N ASP A 299 8.75 0.08 -40.04
CA ASP A 299 8.88 1.44 -39.51
C ASP A 299 7.53 1.99 -39.01
N ILE A 300 6.43 1.74 -39.74
CA ILE A 300 5.08 2.12 -39.31
C ILE A 300 4.68 1.39 -38.03
N VAL A 301 4.91 0.07 -37.96
CA VAL A 301 4.57 -0.74 -36.78
C VAL A 301 5.42 -0.34 -35.57
N ASP A 302 6.71 -0.09 -35.76
CA ASP A 302 7.61 0.39 -34.69
C ASP A 302 7.15 1.76 -34.17
N SER A 303 6.80 2.69 -35.08
CA SER A 303 6.22 3.98 -34.70
C SER A 303 4.92 3.81 -33.89
N MET A 304 4.01 2.93 -34.30
CA MET A 304 2.78 2.65 -33.55
C MET A 304 3.05 2.07 -32.16
N SER A 305 4.09 1.24 -32.04
CA SER A 305 4.51 0.65 -30.77
C SER A 305 5.09 1.71 -29.84
N ARG A 306 6.02 2.55 -30.31
CA ARG A 306 6.66 3.61 -29.51
C ARG A 306 5.67 4.63 -28.95
N LEU A 307 4.55 4.84 -29.64
CA LEU A 307 3.52 5.80 -29.26
C LEU A 307 2.40 5.19 -28.39
N ASP A 308 2.49 3.89 -28.06
CA ASP A 308 1.45 3.15 -27.34
C ASP A 308 0.05 3.32 -27.95
N ILE A 309 -0.02 3.27 -29.29
CA ILE A 309 -1.27 3.36 -30.07
C ILE A 309 -1.62 2.04 -30.75
N MET A 310 -0.93 0.96 -30.42
CA MET A 310 -1.30 -0.37 -30.88
C MET A 310 -2.77 -0.66 -30.52
N PRO A 311 -3.57 -1.30 -31.40
CA PRO A 311 -5.00 -1.54 -31.15
C PRO A 311 -5.30 -2.22 -29.80
N ALA A 312 -4.42 -3.14 -29.36
CA ALA A 312 -4.54 -3.81 -28.07
C ALA A 312 -4.41 -2.84 -26.87
N GLU A 313 -3.42 -1.93 -26.90
CA GLU A 313 -3.22 -0.92 -25.86
C GLU A 313 -4.36 0.10 -25.87
N MET A 314 -4.85 0.50 -27.05
CA MET A 314 -6.03 1.38 -27.17
C MET A 314 -7.28 0.77 -26.54
N VAL A 315 -7.53 -0.54 -26.75
CA VAL A 315 -8.64 -1.24 -26.11
C VAL A 315 -8.48 -1.27 -24.59
N LYS A 316 -7.27 -1.53 -24.10
CA LYS A 316 -6.96 -1.54 -22.66
C LYS A 316 -7.22 -0.17 -22.02
N GLN A 317 -6.73 0.91 -22.61
CA GLN A 317 -6.97 2.29 -22.13
C GLN A 317 -8.46 2.65 -22.17
N LYS A 318 -9.21 2.21 -23.20
CA LYS A 318 -10.67 2.40 -23.26
C LYS A 318 -11.42 1.64 -22.17
N ILE A 319 -11.00 0.42 -21.83
CA ILE A 319 -11.58 -0.36 -20.74
C ILE A 319 -11.32 0.33 -19.40
N GLU A 320 -10.12 0.86 -19.19
CA GLU A 320 -9.76 1.62 -17.99
C GLU A 320 -10.63 2.88 -17.85
N LYS A 321 -10.74 3.67 -18.92
CA LYS A 321 -11.66 4.82 -18.97
C LYS A 321 -13.09 4.39 -18.63
N PHE A 322 -13.59 3.32 -19.25
CA PHE A 322 -14.94 2.84 -18.98
C PHE A 322 -15.16 2.48 -17.50
N ALA A 323 -14.15 1.89 -16.85
CA ALA A 323 -14.19 1.56 -15.43
C ALA A 323 -14.18 2.81 -14.54
N LEU A 324 -13.48 3.87 -14.94
CA LEU A 324 -13.48 5.17 -14.25
C LEU A 324 -14.83 5.89 -14.39
N ASP A 325 -15.43 5.87 -15.58
CA ASP A 325 -16.72 6.52 -15.84
C ASP A 325 -17.87 5.81 -15.13
N ASN A 326 -17.74 4.49 -14.94
CA ASN A 326 -18.79 3.66 -14.35
C ASN A 326 -18.24 2.79 -13.21
N PRO A 327 -17.91 3.37 -12.04
CA PRO A 327 -17.32 2.63 -10.93
C PRO A 327 -18.25 1.54 -10.38
N SER A 328 -19.57 1.72 -10.53
CA SER A 328 -20.59 0.73 -10.16
C SER A 328 -20.70 -0.43 -11.16
N SER A 329 -20.40 -0.18 -12.44
CA SER A 329 -20.33 -1.21 -13.47
C SER A 329 -18.88 -1.60 -13.71
N SER A 330 -18.16 -1.96 -12.64
CA SER A 330 -16.90 -2.69 -12.76
C SER A 330 -17.11 -3.80 -13.79
N LEU A 331 -16.56 -3.58 -15.00
CA LEU A 331 -16.37 -4.60 -16.01
C LEU A 331 -15.29 -5.52 -15.45
N MET A 332 -15.60 -6.22 -14.36
CA MET A 332 -15.03 -7.53 -14.16
C MET A 332 -15.37 -8.24 -15.45
N VAL A 333 -14.36 -8.42 -16.31
CA VAL A 333 -14.41 -9.37 -17.41
C VAL A 333 -14.83 -10.66 -16.76
N ARG A 334 -16.16 -10.91 -16.77
CA ARG A 334 -16.78 -11.99 -16.03
C ARG A 334 -16.39 -13.20 -16.81
N ASN A 335 -15.24 -13.74 -16.45
CA ASN A 335 -14.70 -14.94 -17.03
C ASN A 335 -15.78 -15.99 -16.75
N ALA A 336 -16.60 -16.33 -17.75
CA ALA A 336 -17.84 -17.08 -17.57
C ALA A 336 -17.56 -18.41 -16.87
N ARG A 337 -16.33 -18.92 -17.04
CA ARG A 337 -15.76 -20.08 -16.36
C ARG A 337 -15.63 -19.89 -14.84
N LEU A 338 -15.13 -18.74 -14.38
CA LEU A 338 -15.04 -18.41 -12.95
C LEU A 338 -16.43 -18.20 -12.32
N GLN A 339 -17.38 -17.62 -13.04
CA GLN A 339 -18.75 -17.51 -12.55
C GLN A 339 -19.46 -18.87 -12.45
N LYS A 340 -19.29 -19.75 -13.46
CA LYS A 340 -19.77 -21.15 -13.39
C LYS A 340 -19.12 -21.91 -12.21
N MET A 341 -17.85 -21.65 -11.92
CA MET A 341 -17.17 -22.25 -10.76
C MET A 341 -17.71 -21.72 -9.42
N ARG A 342 -17.90 -20.40 -9.29
CA ARG A 342 -18.49 -19.78 -8.09
C ARG A 342 -19.93 -20.23 -7.87
N SER A 343 -20.76 -20.30 -8.91
CA SER A 343 -22.15 -20.76 -8.79
C SER A 343 -22.22 -22.25 -8.39
N LYS A 344 -21.33 -23.10 -8.91
CA LYS A 344 -21.18 -24.50 -8.45
C LYS A 344 -20.76 -24.60 -6.98
N ARG A 345 -19.79 -23.80 -6.53
CA ARG A 345 -19.36 -23.75 -5.12
C ARG A 345 -20.49 -23.28 -4.20
N ASN A 346 -21.22 -22.23 -4.59
CA ASN A 346 -22.34 -21.71 -3.82
C ASN A 346 -23.51 -22.70 -3.73
N ARG A 347 -23.81 -23.45 -4.82
CA ARG A 347 -24.81 -24.53 -4.79
C ARG A 347 -24.40 -25.67 -3.85
N LYS A 348 -23.12 -26.05 -3.83
CA LYS A 348 -22.63 -27.07 -2.89
C LYS A 348 -22.70 -26.59 -1.43
N ALA A 349 -22.30 -25.35 -1.17
CA ALA A 349 -22.35 -24.76 0.16
C ALA A 349 -23.78 -24.62 0.70
N SER A 350 -24.74 -24.22 -0.15
CA SER A 350 -26.15 -24.12 0.25
C SER A 350 -26.79 -25.49 0.48
N ALA A 351 -26.43 -26.50 -0.31
CA ALA A 351 -26.86 -27.89 -0.09
C ALA A 351 -26.34 -28.45 1.26
N LEU A 352 -25.10 -28.15 1.63
CA LEU A 352 -24.52 -28.55 2.91
C LEU A 352 -25.25 -27.90 4.10
N LYS A 353 -25.52 -26.58 4.02
CA LYS A 353 -26.29 -25.85 5.05
C LYS A 353 -27.72 -26.38 5.23
N ARG A 354 -28.36 -26.85 4.15
CA ARG A 354 -29.70 -27.49 4.24
C ARG A 354 -29.65 -28.85 4.92
N ARG A 355 -28.57 -29.63 4.73
CA ARG A 355 -28.39 -30.94 5.38
C ARG A 355 -28.16 -30.80 6.88
N THR A 356 -27.36 -29.83 7.32
CA THR A 356 -27.08 -29.63 8.75
C THR A 356 -28.30 -29.11 9.52
N LYS A 357 -29.17 -28.32 8.88
CA LYS A 357 -30.45 -27.88 9.48
C LYS A 357 -31.50 -28.98 9.67
N ARG A 358 -31.40 -30.13 8.98
CA ARG A 358 -32.36 -31.26 9.13
C ARG A 358 -31.94 -32.28 10.20
N LYS A 359 -30.76 -32.12 10.80
CA LYS A 359 -30.22 -33.01 11.84
C LYS A 359 -30.29 -32.39 13.25
N LYS A 360 -30.77 -31.15 13.36
CA LYS A 360 -31.29 -30.57 14.59
C LYS A 360 -32.80 -30.61 14.49
#